data_AF-A0A816FJF1-F1
#
_entry.id   AF-A0A816FJF1-F1
#
_cell.length_a   1.000
_cell.length_b   1.000
_cell.length_c   1.000
_cell.angle_alpha   90.00
_cell.angle_beta   90.00
_cell.angle_gamma   90.00
#
_symmetry.space_group_name_H-M   'P 1'
#
loop_
_entity.id
_entity.type
_entity.pdbx_description
1 polymer ?
#
loop_
_entity_poly.entity_id
_entity_poly.type
_entity_poly.pdbx_seq_one_letter_code
_entity_poly.pdbx_strand_id
1 'polypeptide(L)'
;ISLQADRRCQNTRRRVHVTLELPWSADRAVQQFGRTHRSNQVSAPEYVFVISELAGEKRFASTVAKRLECLGALTHGDRRATETRDLSRFNIDNKYGRQALENVIRSICNLERPWAPFPKLIANETKLDFVTEARKALINVGLISRMTSGQQVLYVAEKDYNNMSRFLNRILGIRVQMQNLLFRFFSDALNAVVVDARRSGSWDLGILDLGTGEETVSVEQTRVYVLNTVQVNTIPLQVELHRIVVERGLAFSKAVQLKEQSFNNDDGFYMANDDRSHCRLPILALSTTSNMTVGNMRKSEVLFRIYRPNTGLQQRHETLESLRKKYEKITPLQAQMYWEELYYRAASSCIHVIRQGHCPISATNGEQMCEVGSRTRRFLVLSGSVLALWSQMERILPEGKIQMIRIKTTPTNNLNNQSMPLKIVGCIIPRRCLHELVHLLEKSSVKNYFKSA
;
A
#
# COMPACT_ATOMS: atom_id res chain seq x y z
N ILE A 1 -39.85 10.29 -5.01
CA ILE A 1 -39.07 9.01 -5.06
C ILE A 1 -38.86 8.67 -6.53
N SER A 2 -37.61 8.53 -7.01
CA SER A 2 -37.34 8.20 -8.42
C SER A 2 -37.77 6.76 -8.70
N LEU A 3 -38.86 6.60 -9.46
CA LEU A 3 -39.42 5.31 -9.93
C LEU A 3 -38.72 4.80 -11.21
N GLN A 4 -37.69 5.52 -11.68
CA GLN A 4 -36.95 5.15 -12.89
C GLN A 4 -36.04 3.95 -12.61
N ALA A 5 -36.00 3.00 -13.54
CA ALA A 5 -35.29 1.72 -13.42
C ALA A 5 -35.84 0.76 -12.36
N ASP A 6 -37.02 1.02 -11.77
CA ASP A 6 -37.70 0.04 -10.92
C ASP A 6 -38.23 -1.12 -11.77
N ARG A 7 -38.10 -2.35 -11.27
CA ARG A 7 -38.60 -3.56 -11.94
C ARG A 7 -40.11 -3.52 -12.26
N ARG A 8 -40.88 -2.70 -11.56
CA ARG A 8 -42.34 -2.57 -11.71
C ARG A 8 -42.75 -1.51 -12.73
N CYS A 9 -41.81 -0.74 -13.27
CA CYS A 9 -42.11 0.37 -14.16
C CYS A 9 -41.65 0.08 -15.60
N GLN A 10 -42.36 0.62 -16.60
CA GLN A 10 -41.99 0.46 -18.02
C GLN A 10 -40.60 1.02 -18.34
N ASN A 11 -40.21 2.13 -17.72
CA ASN A 11 -38.91 2.73 -17.96
C ASN A 11 -37.81 2.07 -17.11
N THR A 12 -37.11 1.12 -17.73
CA THR A 12 -36.01 0.35 -17.15
C THR A 12 -34.62 0.83 -17.56
N ARG A 13 -34.50 1.99 -18.23
CA ARG A 13 -33.22 2.51 -18.71
C ARG A 13 -32.25 2.77 -17.56
N ARG A 14 -30.95 2.53 -17.81
CA ARG A 14 -29.89 2.75 -16.83
C ARG A 14 -29.84 4.23 -16.42
N ARG A 15 -29.84 4.48 -15.12
CA ARG A 15 -29.73 5.84 -14.55
C ARG A 15 -28.29 6.34 -14.63
N VAL A 16 -28.10 7.63 -14.86
CA VAL A 16 -26.80 8.30 -14.75
C VAL A 16 -26.91 9.34 -13.62
N HIS A 17 -26.04 9.24 -12.62
CA HIS A 17 -25.90 10.19 -11.53
C HIS A 17 -24.67 11.05 -11.84
N VAL A 18 -24.91 12.33 -12.17
CA VAL A 18 -23.84 13.31 -12.34
C VAL A 18 -23.65 14.06 -11.04
N THR A 19 -22.47 13.96 -10.44
CA THR A 19 -22.10 14.68 -9.22
C THR A 19 -21.20 15.85 -9.60
N LEU A 20 -21.73 17.07 -9.43
CA LEU A 20 -21.01 18.31 -9.70
C LEU A 20 -20.05 18.69 -8.59
N GLU A 21 -20.41 18.39 -7.35
CA GLU A 21 -19.58 18.64 -6.17
C GLU A 21 -19.56 17.38 -5.31
N LEU A 22 -18.35 16.89 -5.00
CA LEU A 22 -18.18 15.76 -4.10
C LEU A 22 -18.29 16.22 -2.64
N PRO A 23 -19.16 15.61 -1.82
CA PRO A 23 -19.24 15.93 -0.41
C PRO A 23 -17.90 15.71 0.30
N TRP A 24 -17.61 16.60 1.25
CA TRP A 24 -16.38 16.55 2.04
C TRP A 24 -16.22 15.26 2.86
N SER A 25 -17.33 14.60 3.20
CA SER A 25 -17.33 13.31 3.88
C SER A 25 -17.83 12.19 2.98
N ALA A 26 -17.14 11.05 3.05
CA ALA A 26 -17.53 9.86 2.31
C ALA A 26 -18.92 9.36 2.71
N ASP A 27 -19.31 9.51 3.98
CA ASP A 27 -20.65 9.09 4.45
C ASP A 27 -21.77 9.93 3.81
N ARG A 28 -21.54 11.24 3.66
CA ARG A 28 -22.48 12.11 2.93
C ARG A 28 -22.51 11.75 1.44
N ALA A 29 -21.35 11.43 0.84
CA ALA A 29 -21.27 10.96 -0.54
C ALA A 29 -22.05 9.65 -0.74
N VAL A 30 -21.89 8.68 0.14
CA VAL A 30 -22.66 7.42 0.13
C VAL A 30 -24.14 7.69 0.30
N GLN A 31 -24.53 8.54 1.25
CA GLN A 31 -25.92 8.90 1.47
C GLN A 31 -26.53 9.56 0.22
N GLN A 32 -25.77 10.41 -0.48
CA GLN A 32 -26.16 11.03 -1.74
C GLN A 32 -26.30 9.99 -2.86
N PHE A 33 -25.36 9.05 -2.99
CA PHE A 33 -25.44 7.98 -3.97
C PHE A 33 -26.56 6.98 -3.68
N GLY A 34 -26.89 6.76 -2.40
CA GLY A 34 -28.03 5.97 -1.96
C GLY A 34 -29.39 6.61 -2.28
N ARG A 35 -29.42 7.88 -2.72
CA ARG A 35 -30.65 8.49 -3.26
C ARG A 35 -31.00 7.91 -4.63
N THR A 36 -29.99 7.58 -5.43
CA THR A 36 -30.12 7.00 -6.78
C THR A 36 -29.89 5.49 -6.83
N HIS A 37 -29.13 4.90 -5.92
CA HIS A 37 -28.92 3.45 -5.84
C HIS A 37 -29.98 2.83 -4.93
N ARG A 38 -30.89 2.00 -5.48
CA ARG A 38 -32.02 1.42 -4.75
C ARG A 38 -32.12 -0.08 -4.99
N SER A 39 -32.57 -0.83 -3.99
CA SER A 39 -32.56 -2.31 -4.00
C SER A 39 -33.47 -2.95 -5.06
N ASN A 40 -34.52 -2.26 -5.50
CA ASN A 40 -35.49 -2.79 -6.50
C ASN A 40 -35.20 -2.33 -7.94
N GLN A 41 -33.98 -1.85 -8.23
CA GLN A 41 -33.61 -1.39 -9.56
C GLN A 41 -33.19 -2.55 -10.49
N VAL A 42 -33.51 -2.46 -11.78
CA VAL A 42 -33.10 -3.44 -12.82
C VAL A 42 -31.60 -3.38 -13.07
N SER A 43 -31.02 -2.17 -13.08
CA SER A 43 -29.60 -1.93 -13.30
C SER A 43 -29.05 -0.90 -12.32
N ALA A 44 -27.80 -1.07 -11.90
CA ALA A 44 -27.11 -0.07 -11.09
C ALA A 44 -26.89 1.24 -11.85
N PRO A 45 -27.02 2.40 -11.17
CA PRO A 45 -26.73 3.69 -11.77
C PRO A 45 -25.27 3.78 -12.21
N GLU A 46 -25.03 4.51 -13.28
CA GLU A 46 -23.71 4.96 -13.68
C GLU A 46 -23.38 6.27 -12.95
N TYR A 47 -22.18 6.39 -12.39
CA TYR A 47 -21.73 7.59 -11.68
C TYR A 47 -20.73 8.39 -12.51
N VAL A 48 -21.03 9.67 -12.72
CA VAL A 48 -20.17 10.62 -13.43
C VAL A 48 -19.76 11.70 -12.44
N PHE A 49 -18.46 11.78 -12.16
CA PHE A 49 -17.89 12.83 -11.32
C PHE A 49 -17.37 13.95 -12.21
N VAL A 50 -17.88 15.16 -12.01
CA VAL A 50 -17.32 16.36 -12.61
C VAL A 50 -16.32 16.92 -11.62
N ILE A 51 -15.07 17.05 -12.05
CA ILE A 51 -13.98 17.60 -11.24
C ILE A 51 -13.34 18.71 -12.08
N SER A 52 -13.29 19.93 -11.55
CA SER A 52 -12.60 21.01 -12.24
C SER A 52 -11.09 20.75 -12.34
N GLU A 53 -10.45 21.39 -13.31
CA GLU A 53 -8.99 21.32 -13.46
C GLU A 53 -8.24 22.19 -12.43
N LEU A 54 -8.86 22.48 -11.29
CA LEU A 54 -8.20 23.15 -10.18
C LEU A 54 -7.50 22.13 -9.28
N ALA A 55 -6.22 22.37 -8.99
CA ALA A 55 -5.46 21.54 -8.07
C ALA A 55 -6.13 21.39 -6.68
N GLY A 56 -6.84 22.43 -6.23
CA GLY A 56 -7.62 22.41 -5.00
C GLY A 56 -8.77 21.40 -5.02
N GLU A 57 -9.42 21.20 -6.18
CA GLU A 57 -10.54 20.27 -6.32
C GLU A 57 -10.07 18.82 -6.52
N LYS A 58 -8.92 18.64 -7.19
CA LYS A 58 -8.25 17.33 -7.31
C LYS A 58 -7.94 16.71 -5.94
N ARG A 59 -7.65 17.52 -4.92
CA ARG A 59 -7.53 17.06 -3.52
C ARG A 59 -8.84 16.46 -2.99
N PHE A 60 -9.96 17.16 -3.16
CA PHE A 60 -11.25 16.68 -2.65
C PHE A 60 -11.64 15.38 -3.34
N ALA A 61 -11.44 15.32 -4.65
CA ALA A 61 -11.61 14.09 -5.41
C ALA A 61 -10.75 12.94 -4.88
N SER A 62 -9.45 13.14 -4.61
CA SER A 62 -8.57 12.07 -4.09
C SER A 62 -8.98 11.48 -2.75
N THR A 63 -9.39 12.33 -1.82
CA THR A 63 -9.75 11.94 -0.45
C THR A 63 -11.07 11.15 -0.44
N VAL A 64 -12.03 11.64 -1.21
CA VAL A 64 -13.33 10.99 -1.38
C VAL A 64 -13.18 9.71 -2.18
N ALA A 65 -12.40 9.71 -3.27
CA ALA A 65 -12.12 8.55 -4.11
C ALA A 65 -11.53 7.38 -3.34
N LYS A 66 -10.52 7.62 -2.47
CA LYS A 66 -9.92 6.58 -1.60
C LYS A 66 -10.95 5.94 -0.69
N ARG A 67 -11.85 6.74 -0.11
CA ARG A 67 -12.92 6.23 0.77
C ARG A 67 -14.03 5.55 -0.03
N LEU A 68 -14.39 6.06 -1.21
CA LEU A 68 -15.35 5.44 -2.13
C LEU A 68 -14.84 4.13 -2.70
N GLU A 69 -13.54 3.98 -2.94
CA GLU A 69 -12.92 2.72 -3.33
C GLU A 69 -12.99 1.69 -2.20
N CYS A 70 -12.70 2.10 -0.96
CA CYS A 70 -12.93 1.27 0.23
C CYS A 70 -14.41 0.88 0.38
N LEU A 71 -15.33 1.82 0.15
CA LEU A 71 -16.77 1.61 0.25
C LEU A 71 -17.31 0.71 -0.88
N GLY A 72 -16.85 0.88 -2.13
CA GLY A 72 -17.25 0.07 -3.28
C GLY A 72 -16.78 -1.39 -3.19
N ALA A 73 -15.66 -1.63 -2.50
CA ALA A 73 -15.24 -2.98 -2.11
C ALA A 73 -16.11 -3.58 -0.98
N LEU A 74 -16.71 -2.73 -0.14
CA LEU A 74 -17.55 -3.11 1.01
C LEU A 74 -19.06 -3.18 0.66
N THR A 75 -19.54 -2.50 -0.37
CA THR A 75 -20.94 -2.53 -0.83
C THR A 75 -21.09 -3.59 -1.91
N HIS A 76 -21.52 -4.79 -1.53
CA HIS A 76 -21.99 -5.87 -2.41
C HIS A 76 -21.32 -5.98 -3.79
N GLY A 77 -20.03 -6.33 -3.84
CA GLY A 77 -19.41 -7.19 -4.86
C GLY A 77 -19.54 -6.89 -6.35
N ASP A 78 -20.27 -5.86 -6.81
CA ASP A 78 -20.48 -5.58 -8.23
C ASP A 78 -19.29 -4.77 -8.78
N ARG A 79 -18.22 -5.52 -9.07
CA ARG A 79 -16.93 -5.04 -9.63
C ARG A 79 -17.09 -4.28 -10.95
N ARG A 80 -18.24 -4.38 -11.62
CA ARG A 80 -18.44 -3.76 -12.95
C ARG A 80 -18.52 -2.23 -12.92
N ALA A 81 -18.77 -1.62 -11.75
CA ALA A 81 -18.77 -0.16 -11.62
C ALA A 81 -17.36 0.44 -11.40
N THR A 82 -16.39 -0.36 -10.94
CA THR A 82 -15.04 0.11 -10.55
C THR A 82 -13.92 -0.35 -11.49
N GLU A 83 -14.18 -1.28 -12.41
CA GLU A 83 -13.16 -1.78 -13.35
C GLU A 83 -12.65 -0.74 -14.36
N THR A 84 -13.39 0.36 -14.60
CA THR A 84 -12.99 1.38 -15.59
C THR A 84 -12.40 2.66 -15.00
N ARG A 85 -12.33 2.82 -13.67
CA ARG A 85 -11.78 4.04 -13.06
C ARG A 85 -10.86 3.69 -11.91
N ASP A 86 -9.57 3.58 -12.23
CA ASP A 86 -8.45 3.44 -11.32
C ASP A 86 -8.29 4.70 -10.45
N LEU A 87 -9.18 4.84 -9.46
CA LEU A 87 -9.22 5.94 -8.49
C LEU A 87 -7.95 5.98 -7.62
N SER A 88 -7.19 4.89 -7.58
CA SER A 88 -5.89 4.78 -6.90
C SER A 88 -4.85 5.79 -7.41
N ARG A 89 -4.96 6.24 -8.67
CA ARG A 89 -4.10 7.27 -9.28
C ARG A 89 -4.19 8.61 -8.55
N PHE A 90 -5.29 8.85 -7.84
CA PHE A 90 -5.47 10.05 -7.05
C PHE A 90 -4.99 9.88 -5.60
N ASN A 91 -4.51 8.71 -5.15
CA ASN A 91 -4.03 8.53 -3.77
C ASN A 91 -2.64 9.16 -3.55
N ILE A 92 -2.60 10.48 -3.45
CA ILE A 92 -1.38 11.29 -3.34
C ILE A 92 -0.85 11.32 -1.89
N ASP A 93 -1.70 11.06 -0.89
CA ASP A 93 -1.30 11.05 0.52
C ASP A 93 -0.74 9.68 0.94
N ASN A 94 0.45 9.38 0.42
CA ASN A 94 1.22 8.17 0.70
C ASN A 94 2.71 8.50 0.90
N LYS A 95 3.55 7.49 1.19
CA LYS A 95 4.98 7.71 1.43
C LYS A 95 5.70 8.38 0.25
N TYR A 96 5.29 8.08 -0.98
CA TYR A 96 5.85 8.66 -2.20
C TYR A 96 5.40 10.09 -2.43
N GLY A 97 4.15 10.41 -2.11
CA GLY A 97 3.64 11.79 -2.15
C GLY A 97 4.37 12.71 -1.18
N ARG A 98 4.66 12.23 0.04
CA ARG A 98 5.48 12.98 1.00
C ARG A 98 6.91 13.18 0.51
N GLN A 99 7.52 12.16 -0.08
CA GLN A 99 8.86 12.23 -0.66
C GLN A 99 8.93 13.19 -1.86
N ALA A 100 7.92 13.13 -2.74
CA ALA A 100 7.78 14.05 -3.87
C ALA A 100 7.63 15.50 -3.40
N LEU A 101 6.77 15.73 -2.39
CA LEU A 101 6.54 17.06 -1.82
C LEU A 101 7.81 17.62 -1.17
N GLU A 102 8.54 16.76 -0.45
CA GLU A 102 9.82 17.13 0.14
C GLU A 102 10.82 17.57 -0.93
N ASN A 103 10.97 16.79 -2.00
CA ASN A 103 11.85 17.15 -3.11
C ASN A 103 11.42 18.46 -3.78
N VAL A 104 10.11 18.66 -4.01
CA VAL A 104 9.57 19.89 -4.61
C VAL A 104 9.94 21.13 -3.80
N ILE A 105 9.66 21.12 -2.48
CA ILE A 105 9.94 22.26 -1.62
C ILE A 105 11.45 22.51 -1.50
N ARG A 106 12.25 21.46 -1.31
CA ARG A 106 13.72 21.58 -1.24
C ARG A 106 14.32 22.10 -2.55
N SER A 107 13.80 21.67 -3.70
CA SER A 107 14.25 22.13 -5.01
C SER A 107 13.92 23.59 -5.24
N ILE A 108 12.75 24.06 -4.81
CA ILE A 108 12.39 25.49 -4.87
C ILE A 108 13.30 26.33 -3.95
N CYS A 109 13.70 25.79 -2.80
CA CYS A 109 14.67 26.42 -1.89
C CYS A 109 16.15 26.31 -2.35
N ASN A 110 16.45 25.73 -3.52
CA ASN A 110 17.81 25.44 -4.00
C ASN A 110 18.64 24.52 -3.07
N LEU A 111 17.98 23.66 -2.27
CA LEU A 111 18.65 22.73 -1.36
C LEU A 111 18.94 21.36 -2.02
N GLU A 112 18.12 20.96 -2.99
CA GLU A 112 18.25 19.69 -3.70
C GLU A 112 18.01 19.86 -5.21
N ARG A 113 18.43 18.87 -5.99
CA ARG A 113 18.10 18.80 -7.41
C ARG A 113 16.65 18.33 -7.59
N PRO A 114 15.88 18.96 -8.50
CA PRO A 114 14.50 18.55 -8.74
C PRO A 114 14.46 17.25 -9.51
N TRP A 115 13.52 16.37 -9.13
CA TRP A 115 13.30 15.11 -9.83
C TRP A 115 12.49 15.26 -11.12
N ALA A 116 11.90 16.43 -11.32
CA ALA A 116 11.20 16.84 -12.52
C ALA A 116 11.75 18.19 -13.02
N PRO A 117 11.65 18.53 -14.31
CA PRO A 117 12.02 19.85 -14.79
C PRO A 117 11.08 20.92 -14.20
N PHE A 118 11.61 22.11 -13.93
CA PHE A 118 10.77 23.24 -13.51
C PHE A 118 9.76 23.59 -14.63
N PRO A 119 8.48 23.84 -14.30
CA PRO A 119 7.50 24.30 -15.27
C PRO A 119 7.94 25.61 -15.92
N LYS A 120 7.68 25.75 -17.22
CA LYS A 120 7.85 27.02 -17.92
C LYS A 120 6.65 27.91 -17.62
N LEU A 121 6.88 29.08 -17.04
CA LEU A 121 5.87 30.13 -16.99
C LEU A 121 5.79 30.76 -18.39
N ILE A 122 4.67 30.60 -19.08
CA ILE A 122 4.39 31.31 -20.32
C ILE A 122 3.32 32.34 -19.99
N ALA A 123 3.76 33.58 -19.78
CA ALA A 123 2.89 34.74 -19.72
C ALA A 123 3.54 35.83 -20.59
N ASN A 124 2.82 36.27 -21.64
CA ASN A 124 3.08 37.44 -22.47
C ASN A 124 4.53 37.96 -22.44
N GLU A 125 5.36 37.43 -23.34
CA GLU A 125 6.68 37.94 -23.76
C GLU A 125 7.79 38.10 -22.70
N THR A 126 7.54 37.78 -21.43
CA THR A 126 8.57 37.77 -20.39
C THR A 126 8.75 36.37 -19.80
N LYS A 127 9.98 35.85 -19.90
CA LYS A 127 10.38 34.57 -19.31
C LYS A 127 10.50 34.77 -17.80
N LEU A 128 9.38 34.69 -17.09
CA LEU A 128 9.34 34.83 -15.64
C LEU A 128 9.83 33.53 -15.00
N ASP A 129 10.83 33.62 -14.12
CA ASP A 129 11.41 32.46 -13.45
C ASP A 129 10.41 31.84 -12.47
N PHE A 130 9.92 30.63 -12.80
CA PHE A 130 9.00 29.84 -11.96
C PHE A 130 9.47 29.78 -10.50
N VAL A 131 10.77 29.56 -10.28
CA VAL A 131 11.35 29.41 -8.95
C VAL A 131 11.16 30.69 -8.11
N THR A 132 11.34 31.86 -8.71
CA THR A 132 11.23 33.15 -8.01
C THR A 132 9.78 33.41 -7.60
N GLU A 133 8.83 33.17 -8.49
CA GLU A 133 7.41 33.36 -8.20
C GLU A 133 6.86 32.29 -7.25
N ALA A 134 7.31 31.04 -7.39
CA ALA A 134 6.99 29.96 -6.46
C ALA A 134 7.48 30.29 -5.04
N ARG A 135 8.69 30.84 -4.89
CA ARG A 135 9.19 31.26 -3.57
C ARG A 135 8.32 32.33 -2.94
N LYS A 136 8.00 33.39 -3.69
CA LYS A 136 7.11 34.46 -3.18
C LYS A 136 5.76 33.89 -2.73
N ALA A 137 5.17 33.01 -3.56
CA ALA A 137 3.90 32.39 -3.25
C ALA A 137 3.97 31.48 -2.00
N LEU A 138 5.02 30.67 -1.87
CA LEU A 138 5.23 29.77 -0.73
C LEU A 138 5.56 30.51 0.58
N ILE A 139 6.24 31.66 0.51
CA ILE A 139 6.46 32.54 1.67
C ILE A 139 5.13 33.09 2.16
N ASN A 140 4.30 33.61 1.25
CA ASN A 140 3.01 34.22 1.60
C ASN A 140 2.06 33.23 2.28
N VAL A 141 2.18 31.93 2.00
CA VAL A 141 1.35 30.90 2.63
C VAL A 141 2.03 30.19 3.82
N GLY A 142 3.23 30.63 4.23
CA GLY A 142 3.94 30.09 5.40
C GLY A 142 4.42 28.65 5.23
N LEU A 143 4.85 28.29 4.01
CA LEU A 143 5.48 26.99 3.72
C LEU A 143 7.01 27.08 3.67
N ILE A 144 7.55 28.26 3.33
CA ILE A 144 8.98 28.54 3.37
C ILE A 144 9.21 29.91 4.02
N SER A 145 10.38 30.08 4.62
CA SER A 145 10.82 31.33 5.22
C SER A 145 12.08 31.85 4.54
N ARG A 146 12.17 33.18 4.42
CA ARG A 146 13.36 33.87 3.90
C ARG A 146 14.23 34.28 5.07
N MET A 147 15.44 33.73 5.15
CA MET A 147 16.45 34.14 6.13
C MET A 147 17.55 34.90 5.40
N THR A 148 17.95 36.05 5.94
CA THR A 148 19.05 36.85 5.41
C THR A 148 20.24 36.71 6.35
N SER A 149 21.33 36.13 5.87
CA SER A 149 22.61 36.08 6.59
C SER A 149 23.64 36.88 5.78
N GLY A 150 23.88 38.12 6.19
CA GLY A 150 24.72 39.05 5.43
C GLY A 150 24.14 39.39 4.05
N GLN A 151 24.94 39.23 2.98
CA GLN A 151 24.51 39.44 1.58
C GLN A 151 23.80 38.23 0.95
N GLN A 152 23.76 37.07 1.63
CA GLN A 152 23.11 35.87 1.08
C GLN A 152 21.67 35.73 1.55
N VAL A 153 20.77 35.51 0.59
CA VAL A 153 19.36 35.18 0.83
C VAL A 153 19.22 33.66 0.82
N LEU A 154 18.89 33.10 1.98
CA LEU A 154 18.62 31.67 2.15
C LEU A 154 17.13 31.44 2.29
N TYR A 155 16.64 30.34 1.70
CA TYR A 155 15.26 29.91 1.80
C TYR A 155 15.21 28.64 2.63
N VAL A 156 14.46 28.65 3.74
CA VAL A 156 14.35 27.54 4.67
C VAL A 156 12.92 26.99 4.62
N ALA A 157 12.79 25.67 4.52
CA ALA A 157 11.49 25.02 4.59
C ALA A 157 10.98 25.02 6.04
N GLU A 158 9.72 25.37 6.24
CA GLU A 158 9.09 25.38 7.56
C GLU A 158 8.93 23.96 8.14
N LYS A 159 8.77 23.84 9.47
CA LYS A 159 8.49 22.53 10.11
C LYS A 159 7.26 21.88 9.47
N ASP A 160 7.29 20.56 9.26
CA ASP A 160 6.21 19.77 8.64
C ASP A 160 5.83 20.17 7.20
N TYR A 161 6.77 20.75 6.43
CA TYR A 161 6.55 21.09 5.01
C TYR A 161 6.23 19.88 4.12
N ASN A 162 6.60 18.66 4.54
CA ASN A 162 6.30 17.41 3.85
C ASN A 162 4.91 16.82 4.21
N ASN A 163 4.13 17.50 5.06
CA ASN A 163 2.76 17.11 5.36
C ASN A 163 1.84 17.49 4.19
N MET A 164 1.29 16.48 3.51
CA MET A 164 0.44 16.66 2.33
C MET A 164 -0.80 17.50 2.64
N SER A 165 -1.47 17.26 3.76
CA SER A 165 -2.67 18.01 4.15
C SER A 165 -2.35 19.48 4.42
N ARG A 166 -1.22 19.79 5.05
CA ARG A 166 -0.76 21.17 5.27
C ARG A 166 -0.45 21.85 3.93
N PHE A 167 0.35 21.23 3.07
CA PHE A 167 0.69 21.77 1.76
C PHE A 167 -0.57 22.09 0.93
N LEU A 168 -1.49 21.13 0.82
CA LEU A 168 -2.71 21.29 0.05
C LEU A 168 -3.69 22.31 0.65
N ASN A 169 -3.73 22.47 1.98
CA ASN A 169 -4.50 23.54 2.62
C ASN A 169 -3.89 24.92 2.35
N ARG A 170 -2.55 25.03 2.38
CA ARG A 170 -1.84 26.30 2.21
C ARG A 170 -1.84 26.77 0.76
N ILE A 171 -1.74 25.87 -0.21
CA ILE A 171 -1.73 26.22 -1.63
C ILE A 171 -3.07 26.81 -2.12
N LEU A 172 -4.18 26.60 -1.40
CA LEU A 172 -5.47 27.23 -1.69
C LEU A 172 -5.43 28.76 -1.53
N GLY A 173 -4.50 29.29 -0.72
CA GLY A 173 -4.28 30.73 -0.56
C GLY A 173 -3.45 31.35 -1.69
N ILE A 174 -3.05 30.59 -2.71
CA ILE A 174 -2.22 31.05 -3.82
C ILE A 174 -3.08 31.31 -5.06
N ARG A 175 -2.66 32.24 -5.93
CA ARG A 175 -3.28 32.48 -7.24
C ARG A 175 -3.38 31.18 -8.05
N VAL A 176 -4.53 30.95 -8.68
CA VAL A 176 -4.87 29.71 -9.44
C VAL A 176 -3.79 29.29 -10.43
N GLN A 177 -3.22 30.24 -11.18
CA GLN A 177 -2.15 29.97 -12.14
C GLN A 177 -0.93 29.34 -11.46
N MET A 178 -0.48 29.91 -10.34
CA MET A 178 0.67 29.42 -9.59
C MET A 178 0.34 28.12 -8.84
N GLN A 179 -0.90 27.99 -8.34
CA GLN A 179 -1.39 26.75 -7.73
C GLN A 179 -1.29 25.58 -8.73
N ASN A 180 -1.77 25.77 -9.97
CA ASN A 180 -1.73 24.76 -11.01
C ASN A 180 -0.29 24.41 -11.44
N LEU A 181 0.59 25.40 -11.52
CA LEU A 181 2.01 25.19 -11.86
C LEU A 181 2.76 24.43 -10.77
N LEU A 182 2.59 24.82 -9.50
CA LEU A 182 3.16 24.11 -8.36
C LEU A 182 2.64 22.67 -8.28
N PHE A 183 1.34 22.46 -8.51
CA PHE A 183 0.75 21.13 -8.50
C PHE A 183 1.18 20.28 -9.69
N ARG A 184 1.39 20.88 -10.87
CA ARG A 184 1.96 20.20 -12.04
C ARG A 184 3.40 19.75 -11.77
N PHE A 185 4.23 20.65 -11.26
CA PHE A 185 5.60 20.33 -10.85
C PHE A 185 5.63 19.18 -9.82
N PHE A 186 4.75 19.25 -8.83
CA PHE A 186 4.57 18.19 -7.84
C PHE A 186 4.11 16.87 -8.46
N SER A 187 3.15 16.89 -9.38
CA SER A 187 2.65 15.69 -10.06
C SER A 187 3.74 15.03 -10.90
N ASP A 188 4.56 15.83 -11.60
CA ASP A 188 5.68 15.34 -12.38
C ASP A 188 6.76 14.73 -11.49
N ALA A 189 7.08 15.37 -10.35
CA ALA A 189 7.99 14.82 -9.35
C ALA A 189 7.45 13.52 -8.73
N LEU A 190 6.15 13.46 -8.42
CA LEU A 190 5.49 12.25 -7.92
C LEU A 190 5.60 11.11 -8.94
N ASN A 191 5.31 11.38 -10.21
CA ASN A 191 5.44 10.38 -11.27
C ASN A 191 6.87 9.85 -11.37
N ALA A 192 7.89 10.70 -11.24
CA ALA A 192 9.28 10.28 -11.18
C ALA A 192 9.56 9.35 -9.98
N VAL A 193 9.06 9.70 -8.78
CA VAL A 193 9.16 8.85 -7.58
C VAL A 193 8.50 7.49 -7.81
N VAL A 194 7.29 7.49 -8.37
CA VAL A 194 6.52 6.27 -8.63
C VAL A 194 7.25 5.36 -9.61
N VAL A 195 7.77 5.92 -10.70
CA VAL A 195 8.52 5.16 -11.72
C VAL A 195 9.78 4.55 -11.12
N ASP A 196 10.52 5.31 -10.30
CA ASP A 196 11.71 4.82 -9.62
C ASP A 196 11.39 3.75 -8.57
N ALA A 197 10.33 3.94 -7.79
CA ALA A 197 9.83 2.98 -6.83
C ALA A 197 9.35 1.67 -7.50
N ARG A 198 8.74 1.77 -8.69
CA ARG A 198 8.35 0.59 -9.49
C ARG A 198 9.56 -0.16 -10.02
N ARG A 199 10.58 0.55 -10.51
CA ARG A 199 11.84 -0.05 -10.99
C ARG A 199 12.62 -0.74 -9.87
N SER A 200 12.63 -0.14 -8.68
CA SER A 200 13.28 -0.71 -7.49
C SER A 200 12.45 -1.80 -6.81
N GLY A 201 11.25 -2.13 -7.30
CA GLY A 201 10.36 -3.11 -6.67
C GLY A 201 9.87 -2.71 -5.28
N SER A 202 10.07 -1.44 -4.88
CA SER A 202 9.67 -0.90 -3.59
C SER A 202 8.29 -0.26 -3.61
N TRP A 203 7.63 -0.20 -4.79
CA TRP A 203 6.29 0.37 -5.03
C TRP A 203 5.19 -0.36 -4.26
N ASP A 204 4.55 0.35 -3.35
CA ASP A 204 3.51 -0.13 -2.46
C ASP A 204 2.24 0.72 -2.68
N LEU A 205 1.21 0.11 -3.26
CA LEU A 205 -0.04 0.77 -3.65
C LEU A 205 -0.91 1.18 -2.45
N GLY A 206 -0.49 0.91 -1.21
CA GLY A 206 -1.28 1.22 -0.01
C GLY A 206 -2.46 0.27 0.22
N ILE A 207 -2.81 -0.54 -0.79
CA ILE A 207 -3.57 -1.77 -0.67
C ILE A 207 -2.55 -2.91 -0.70
N LEU A 208 -2.52 -3.72 0.35
CA LEU A 208 -1.64 -4.89 0.40
C LEU A 208 -2.27 -5.99 -0.44
N ASP A 209 -1.69 -6.31 -1.60
CA ASP A 209 -2.07 -7.46 -2.41
C ASP A 209 -1.24 -8.68 -1.96
N LEU A 210 -1.90 -9.73 -1.47
CA LEU A 210 -1.29 -11.02 -1.13
C LEU A 210 -1.70 -12.10 -2.13
N GLY A 211 -0.75 -12.97 -2.50
CA GLY A 211 -0.98 -14.10 -3.41
C GLY A 211 -0.94 -13.76 -4.90
N THR A 212 -0.43 -12.56 -5.25
CA THR A 212 -0.09 -12.16 -6.63
C THR A 212 1.39 -12.38 -6.96
N GLY A 213 2.24 -12.55 -5.96
CA GLY A 213 3.67 -12.84 -6.09
C GLY A 213 4.01 -14.31 -5.89
N GLU A 214 5.24 -14.59 -5.44
CA GLU A 214 5.71 -15.96 -5.14
C GLU A 214 5.27 -16.49 -3.77
N GLU A 215 4.50 -15.70 -3.02
CA GLU A 215 4.02 -16.07 -1.68
C GLU A 215 2.84 -17.03 -1.78
N THR A 216 2.89 -18.10 -0.99
CA THR A 216 1.77 -19.04 -0.86
C THR A 216 0.83 -18.54 0.23
N VAL A 217 -0.45 -18.40 -0.11
CA VAL A 217 -1.45 -17.81 0.80
C VAL A 217 -2.58 -18.79 1.02
N SER A 218 -2.79 -19.16 2.28
CA SER A 218 -3.84 -20.07 2.71
C SER A 218 -4.69 -19.43 3.81
N VAL A 219 -5.94 -19.88 3.91
CA VAL A 219 -6.86 -19.47 4.98
C VAL A 219 -6.84 -20.58 6.02
N GLU A 220 -6.31 -20.29 7.22
CA GLU A 220 -6.25 -21.25 8.33
C GLU A 220 -7.63 -21.42 8.97
N GLN A 221 -8.34 -20.31 9.15
CA GLN A 221 -9.65 -20.30 9.77
C GLN A 221 -10.48 -19.11 9.31
N THR A 222 -11.78 -19.31 9.13
CA THR A 222 -12.74 -18.21 8.94
C THR A 222 -13.85 -18.31 9.98
N ARG A 223 -14.03 -17.26 10.76
CA ARG A 223 -15.14 -17.13 11.71
C ARG A 223 -16.18 -16.17 11.14
N VAL A 224 -17.41 -16.63 11.01
CA VAL A 224 -18.52 -15.86 10.43
C VAL A 224 -19.41 -15.36 11.55
N TYR A 225 -19.77 -14.08 11.52
CA TYR A 225 -20.68 -13.42 12.45
C TYR A 225 -21.89 -12.90 11.66
N VAL A 226 -23.08 -13.38 12.02
CA VAL A 226 -24.35 -12.93 11.44
C VAL A 226 -24.91 -11.81 12.31
N LEU A 227 -24.98 -10.59 11.78
CA LEU A 227 -25.37 -9.41 12.54
C LEU A 227 -26.89 -9.37 12.82
N ASN A 228 -27.26 -8.79 13.97
CA ASN A 228 -28.65 -8.56 14.33
C ASN A 228 -29.19 -7.33 13.61
N THR A 229 -29.85 -7.50 12.46
CA THR A 229 -30.55 -6.40 11.79
C THR A 229 -32.03 -6.44 12.11
N VAL A 230 -32.52 -5.38 12.75
CA VAL A 230 -33.93 -5.13 13.12
C VAL A 230 -34.84 -4.94 11.89
N GLN A 231 -34.31 -4.95 10.67
CA GLN A 231 -35.11 -4.75 9.45
C GLN A 231 -35.58 -6.07 8.84
N VAL A 232 -36.87 -6.34 9.10
CA VAL A 232 -37.72 -7.32 8.43
C VAL A 232 -37.46 -7.33 6.91
N ASN A 233 -37.13 -8.51 6.36
CA ASN A 233 -36.99 -8.84 4.93
C ASN A 233 -35.71 -8.44 4.17
N THR A 234 -34.53 -8.42 4.80
CA THR A 234 -33.25 -8.34 4.04
C THR A 234 -32.30 -9.48 4.35
N ILE A 235 -31.43 -9.79 3.38
CA ILE A 235 -30.37 -10.81 3.48
C ILE A 235 -29.58 -10.56 4.77
N PRO A 236 -29.33 -11.59 5.60
CA PRO A 236 -28.60 -11.41 6.84
C PRO A 236 -27.21 -10.82 6.56
N LEU A 237 -26.92 -9.65 7.15
CA LEU A 237 -25.60 -9.04 7.04
C LEU A 237 -24.58 -9.93 7.76
N GLN A 238 -23.54 -10.32 7.03
CA GLN A 238 -22.48 -11.19 7.54
C GLN A 238 -21.15 -10.45 7.53
N VAL A 239 -20.42 -10.61 8.63
CA VAL A 239 -19.03 -10.16 8.78
C VAL A 239 -18.19 -11.41 8.97
N GLU A 240 -17.12 -11.55 8.19
CA GLU A 240 -16.22 -12.69 8.26
C GLU A 240 -14.86 -12.23 8.79
N LEU A 241 -14.37 -12.89 9.85
CA LEU A 241 -13.01 -12.71 10.36
C LEU A 241 -12.16 -13.89 9.87
N HIS A 242 -11.24 -13.59 8.96
CA HIS A 242 -10.32 -14.56 8.39
C HIS A 242 -8.97 -14.49 9.10
N ARG A 243 -8.43 -15.66 9.41
CA ARG A 243 -7.05 -15.87 9.81
C ARG A 243 -6.29 -16.41 8.60
N ILE A 244 -5.56 -15.53 7.93
CA ILE A 244 -4.77 -15.86 6.74
C ILE A 244 -3.33 -16.13 7.13
N VAL A 245 -2.77 -17.19 6.58
CA VAL A 245 -1.37 -17.54 6.69
C VAL A 245 -0.70 -17.25 5.35
N VAL A 246 0.34 -16.43 5.40
CA VAL A 246 1.21 -16.14 4.28
C VAL A 246 2.53 -16.84 4.53
N GLU A 247 2.84 -17.78 3.67
CA GLU A 247 4.15 -18.40 3.58
C GLU A 247 4.96 -17.66 2.52
N ARG A 248 6.03 -17.03 2.99
CA ARG A 248 7.08 -16.41 2.17
C ARG A 248 8.32 -17.30 2.24
N GLY A 249 9.44 -16.89 1.66
CA GLY A 249 10.65 -17.73 1.65
C GLY A 249 10.86 -18.44 0.32
N LEU A 250 12.07 -18.97 0.15
CA LEU A 250 12.49 -19.60 -1.10
C LEU A 250 13.03 -21.00 -0.80
N ALA A 251 12.40 -22.03 -1.36
CA ALA A 251 12.89 -23.40 -1.24
C ALA A 251 14.24 -23.55 -1.96
N PHE A 252 15.10 -24.45 -1.47
CA PHE A 252 16.44 -24.63 -2.01
C PHE A 252 16.42 -25.02 -3.50
N SER A 253 15.53 -25.94 -3.89
CA SER A 253 15.36 -26.35 -5.29
C SER A 253 15.08 -25.17 -6.23
N LYS A 254 14.20 -24.24 -5.81
CA LYS A 254 13.89 -23.04 -6.58
C LYS A 254 15.06 -22.03 -6.57
N ALA A 255 15.81 -21.95 -5.47
CA ALA A 255 17.01 -21.12 -5.40
C ALA A 255 18.10 -21.58 -6.39
N VAL A 256 18.27 -22.91 -6.52
CA VAL A 256 19.19 -23.49 -7.51
C VAL A 256 18.76 -23.15 -8.93
N GLN A 257 17.47 -23.29 -9.26
CA GLN A 257 16.93 -22.92 -10.58
C GLN A 257 17.17 -21.44 -10.91
N LEU A 258 16.95 -20.54 -9.94
CA LEU A 258 17.21 -19.11 -10.12
C LEU A 258 18.70 -18.81 -10.34
N LYS A 259 19.60 -19.54 -9.68
CA LYS A 259 21.05 -19.45 -9.88
C LYS A 259 21.47 -20.00 -11.24
N GLU A 260 20.83 -21.04 -11.75
CA GLU A 260 21.13 -21.61 -13.07
C GLU A 260 20.72 -20.68 -14.22
N GLN A 261 19.70 -19.86 -13.99
CA GLN A 261 19.25 -18.84 -14.95
C GLN A 261 20.16 -17.59 -14.98
N SER A 262 21.11 -17.48 -14.06
CA SER A 262 22.02 -16.34 -13.97
C SER A 262 23.44 -16.72 -14.40
N PHE A 263 24.11 -15.83 -15.13
CA PHE A 263 25.38 -16.12 -15.80
C PHE A 263 26.56 -15.27 -15.29
N ASN A 264 26.36 -14.43 -14.27
CA ASN A 264 27.43 -13.56 -13.79
C ASN A 264 28.32 -14.28 -12.77
N ASN A 265 29.63 -14.02 -12.83
CA ASN A 265 30.63 -14.70 -11.99
C ASN A 265 30.45 -14.45 -10.49
N ASP A 266 29.92 -13.29 -10.11
CA ASP A 266 29.62 -12.95 -8.71
C ASP A 266 28.24 -13.45 -8.26
N ASP A 267 27.48 -14.14 -9.11
CA ASP A 267 26.23 -14.77 -8.68
C ASP A 267 26.52 -16.06 -7.91
N GLY A 268 25.73 -16.32 -6.87
CA GLY A 268 25.81 -17.58 -6.15
C GLY A 268 25.31 -17.52 -4.72
N PHE A 269 25.59 -18.61 -4.01
CA PHE A 269 25.27 -18.75 -2.60
C PHE A 269 26.36 -18.13 -1.74
N TYR A 270 25.95 -17.46 -0.68
CA TYR A 270 26.83 -16.79 0.26
C TYR A 270 26.44 -17.13 1.69
N MET A 271 27.42 -17.20 2.58
CA MET A 271 27.26 -17.41 4.01
C MET A 271 27.62 -16.14 4.79
N ALA A 272 26.82 -15.77 5.80
CA ALA A 272 27.15 -14.63 6.64
C ALA A 272 28.41 -14.92 7.48
N ASN A 273 29.30 -13.93 7.59
CA ASN A 273 30.57 -14.04 8.34
C ASN A 273 30.39 -13.95 9.87
N ASP A 274 29.17 -14.16 10.39
CA ASP A 274 28.86 -13.96 11.81
C ASP A 274 29.01 -15.26 12.62
N ASP A 275 30.20 -15.43 13.20
CA ASP A 275 30.54 -16.55 14.09
C ASP A 275 29.86 -16.49 15.48
N ARG A 276 29.16 -15.39 15.82
CA ARG A 276 28.55 -15.23 17.14
C ARG A 276 27.17 -15.89 17.27
N SER A 277 26.63 -16.44 16.19
CA SER A 277 25.29 -17.01 16.18
C SER A 277 25.32 -18.54 16.16
N HIS A 278 24.40 -19.17 16.90
CA HIS A 278 24.23 -20.63 16.90
C HIS A 278 23.67 -21.19 15.59
N CYS A 279 23.47 -20.35 14.56
CA CYS A 279 22.88 -20.74 13.28
C CYS A 279 23.48 -19.91 12.14
N ARG A 280 24.11 -20.60 11.19
CA ARG A 280 24.68 -19.97 9.99
C ARG A 280 23.56 -19.55 9.03
N LEU A 281 23.68 -18.34 8.46
CA LEU A 281 22.63 -17.73 7.65
C LEU A 281 23.03 -17.66 6.17
N PRO A 282 22.60 -18.62 5.34
CA PRO A 282 22.87 -18.58 3.91
C PRO A 282 21.94 -17.59 3.19
N ILE A 283 22.45 -17.01 2.10
CA ILE A 283 21.70 -16.17 1.17
C ILE A 283 22.07 -16.55 -0.27
N LEU A 284 21.16 -16.29 -1.21
CA LEU A 284 21.44 -16.34 -2.65
C LEU A 284 21.50 -14.89 -3.14
N ALA A 285 22.62 -14.49 -3.73
CA ALA A 285 22.80 -13.17 -4.31
C ALA A 285 22.89 -13.29 -5.83
N LEU A 286 21.98 -12.60 -6.53
CA LEU A 286 21.94 -12.54 -7.98
C LEU A 286 22.11 -11.09 -8.42
N SER A 287 23.07 -10.85 -9.30
CA SER A 287 23.34 -9.53 -9.84
C SER A 287 22.19 -9.04 -10.72
N THR A 288 21.97 -7.73 -10.67
CA THR A 288 21.07 -6.98 -11.52
C THR A 288 21.81 -5.75 -12.02
N THR A 289 21.89 -5.62 -13.33
CA THR A 289 22.34 -4.39 -13.97
C THR A 289 21.25 -3.34 -13.77
N SER A 290 21.55 -2.30 -12.98
CA SER A 290 20.74 -1.09 -12.98
C SER A 290 21.43 -0.07 -13.89
N ASN A 291 20.76 0.29 -14.99
CA ASN A 291 21.21 1.40 -15.81
C ASN A 291 20.81 2.69 -15.09
N MET A 292 21.66 3.15 -14.17
CA MET A 292 21.47 4.46 -13.54
C MET A 292 22.07 5.55 -14.44
N THR A 293 21.21 6.41 -14.98
CA THR A 293 21.63 7.59 -15.72
C THR A 293 21.94 8.70 -14.72
N VAL A 294 23.21 8.87 -14.36
CA VAL A 294 23.67 10.01 -13.55
C VAL A 294 24.38 11.00 -14.48
N GLY A 295 23.62 11.91 -15.08
CA GLY A 295 24.12 12.88 -16.07
C GLY A 295 24.45 12.25 -17.44
N ASN A 296 25.45 12.80 -18.14
CA ASN A 296 25.91 12.33 -19.46
C ASN A 296 26.85 11.11 -19.43
N MET A 297 27.11 10.52 -18.24
CA MET A 297 27.95 9.33 -18.10
C MET A 297 27.12 8.13 -17.62
N ARG A 298 27.15 7.05 -18.40
CA ARG A 298 26.57 5.75 -18.03
C ARG A 298 27.52 5.02 -17.09
N LYS A 299 27.34 5.18 -15.78
CA LYS A 299 28.05 4.36 -14.78
C LYS A 299 27.16 3.17 -14.43
N SER A 300 27.50 1.98 -14.95
CA SER A 300 26.79 0.73 -14.64
C SER A 300 27.28 0.20 -13.30
N GLU A 301 26.61 0.54 -12.20
CA GLU A 301 26.84 -0.12 -10.91
C GLU A 301 26.06 -1.44 -10.85
N VAL A 302 26.77 -2.53 -10.58
CA VAL A 302 26.15 -3.85 -10.43
C VAL A 302 25.57 -3.95 -9.02
N LEU A 303 24.25 -4.03 -8.94
CA LEU A 303 23.51 -4.24 -7.70
C LEU A 303 23.15 -5.72 -7.56
N PHE A 304 22.96 -6.20 -6.34
CA PHE A 304 22.58 -7.58 -6.07
C PHE A 304 21.19 -7.66 -5.45
N ARG A 305 20.34 -8.54 -6.00
CA ARG A 305 19.10 -9.02 -5.39
C ARG A 305 19.45 -10.15 -4.43
N ILE A 306 19.00 -10.03 -3.19
CA ILE A 306 19.24 -11.03 -2.15
C ILE A 306 17.98 -11.85 -1.94
N TYR A 307 18.11 -13.17 -1.99
CA TYR A 307 17.08 -14.12 -1.63
C TYR A 307 17.48 -14.85 -0.35
N ARG A 308 16.52 -15.01 0.54
CA ARG A 308 16.70 -15.71 1.82
C ARG A 308 15.75 -16.89 1.94
N PRO A 309 16.14 -17.98 2.61
CA PRO A 309 15.26 -19.13 2.85
C PRO A 309 13.98 -18.74 3.58
N ASN A 310 14.08 -17.85 4.58
CA ASN A 310 12.96 -17.49 5.45
C ASN A 310 12.08 -16.36 4.93
N THR A 311 12.62 -15.35 4.25
CA THR A 311 11.83 -14.18 3.80
C THR A 311 11.67 -14.07 2.29
N GLY A 312 12.39 -14.88 1.50
CA GLY A 312 12.38 -14.80 0.04
C GLY A 312 13.20 -13.60 -0.45
N LEU A 313 12.75 -12.99 -1.54
CA LEU A 313 13.39 -11.82 -2.13
C LEU A 313 13.37 -10.63 -1.17
N GLN A 314 14.56 -10.09 -0.89
CA GLN A 314 14.75 -8.88 -0.11
C GLN A 314 14.55 -7.65 -1.01
N GLN A 315 13.69 -6.72 -0.58
CA GLN A 315 13.41 -5.49 -1.34
C GLN A 315 14.62 -4.56 -1.51
N ARG A 316 15.55 -4.58 -0.54
CA ARG A 316 16.76 -3.77 -0.60
C ARG A 316 17.84 -4.49 -1.41
N HIS A 317 18.36 -3.79 -2.41
CA HIS A 317 19.55 -4.22 -3.14
C HIS A 317 20.83 -3.91 -2.35
N GLU A 318 21.85 -4.75 -2.52
CA GLU A 318 23.18 -4.55 -1.93
C GLU A 318 24.23 -4.35 -3.03
N THR A 319 25.30 -3.61 -2.73
CA THR A 319 26.45 -3.47 -3.62
C THR A 319 27.42 -4.64 -3.45
N LEU A 320 28.26 -4.88 -4.45
CA LEU A 320 29.28 -5.93 -4.38
C LEU A 320 30.22 -5.80 -3.17
N GLU A 321 30.64 -4.56 -2.85
CA GLU A 321 31.51 -4.27 -1.71
C GLU A 321 30.84 -4.61 -0.36
N SER A 322 29.58 -4.22 -0.20
CA SER A 322 28.79 -4.54 1.01
C SER A 322 28.57 -6.04 1.14
N LEU A 323 28.32 -6.74 0.02
CA LEU A 323 28.13 -8.18 -0.03
C LEU A 323 29.40 -8.91 0.43
N ARG A 324 30.55 -8.61 -0.18
CA ARG A 324 31.83 -9.27 0.14
C ARG A 324 32.33 -8.99 1.56
N LYS A 325 32.00 -7.83 2.14
CA LYS A 325 32.35 -7.50 3.53
C LYS A 325 31.55 -8.32 4.54
N LYS A 326 30.29 -8.63 4.24
CA LYS A 326 29.35 -9.27 5.17
C LYS A 326 29.23 -10.78 4.97
N TYR A 327 29.53 -11.27 3.78
CA TYR A 327 29.30 -12.66 3.41
C TYR A 327 30.46 -13.25 2.59
N GLU A 328 30.67 -14.55 2.77
CA GLU A 328 31.63 -15.37 2.03
C GLU A 328 30.90 -16.26 1.01
N LYS A 329 31.45 -16.42 -0.19
CA LYS A 329 30.84 -17.24 -1.24
C LYS A 329 31.02 -18.73 -0.94
N ILE A 330 29.94 -19.51 -1.03
CA ILE A 330 29.94 -20.95 -0.73
C ILE A 330 29.42 -21.77 -1.90
N THR A 331 29.73 -23.07 -1.89
CA THR A 331 29.20 -24.00 -2.90
C THR A 331 27.72 -24.32 -2.66
N PRO A 332 26.93 -24.65 -3.70
CA PRO A 332 25.53 -25.03 -3.53
C PRO A 332 25.34 -26.22 -2.59
N LEU A 333 26.25 -27.21 -2.60
CA LEU A 333 26.20 -28.38 -1.73
C LEU A 333 26.32 -28.00 -0.25
N GLN A 334 27.24 -27.10 0.08
CA GLN A 334 27.37 -26.56 1.43
C GLN A 334 26.17 -25.70 1.82
N ALA A 335 25.61 -24.94 0.86
CA ALA A 335 24.46 -24.09 1.10
C ALA A 335 23.20 -24.91 1.44
N GLN A 336 23.00 -26.08 0.80
CA GLN A 336 21.79 -26.88 0.93
C GLN A 336 21.42 -27.18 2.39
N MET A 337 22.35 -27.76 3.14
CA MET A 337 22.12 -28.18 4.52
C MET A 337 21.64 -27.01 5.39
N TYR A 338 22.37 -25.88 5.36
CA TYR A 338 22.01 -24.70 6.15
C TYR A 338 20.76 -24.00 5.63
N TRP A 339 20.53 -24.04 4.31
CA TRP A 339 19.37 -23.41 3.69
C TRP A 339 18.09 -24.14 4.09
N GLU A 340 18.08 -25.46 4.00
CA GLU A 340 16.95 -26.30 4.38
C GLU A 340 16.70 -26.23 5.88
N GLU A 341 17.74 -26.33 6.72
CA GLU A 341 17.59 -26.18 8.18
C GLU A 341 16.92 -24.84 8.53
N LEU A 342 17.41 -23.74 7.96
CA LEU A 342 16.84 -22.41 8.20
C LEU A 342 15.42 -22.28 7.61
N TYR A 343 15.17 -22.87 6.43
CA TYR A 343 13.87 -22.84 5.76
C TYR A 343 12.78 -23.54 6.59
N TYR A 344 13.09 -24.72 7.13
CA TYR A 344 12.17 -25.49 7.98
C TYR A 344 11.99 -24.86 9.36
N ARG A 345 13.08 -24.45 10.03
CA ARG A 345 12.99 -23.81 11.35
C ARG A 345 12.26 -22.48 11.30
N ALA A 346 12.43 -21.70 10.23
CA ALA A 346 11.75 -20.42 10.06
C ALA A 346 10.24 -20.57 9.84
N ALA A 347 9.70 -21.77 9.58
CA ALA A 347 8.26 -21.98 9.47
C ALA A 347 7.53 -21.77 10.80
N SER A 348 8.16 -22.14 11.92
CA SER A 348 7.57 -22.07 13.27
C SER A 348 8.26 -21.07 14.20
N SER A 349 9.53 -20.74 13.92
CA SER A 349 10.38 -19.95 14.82
C SER A 349 10.80 -18.62 14.20
N CYS A 350 10.91 -17.59 15.03
CA CYS A 350 11.44 -16.30 14.61
C CYS A 350 12.96 -16.33 14.49
N ILE A 351 13.54 -15.39 13.76
CA ILE A 351 15.00 -15.32 13.55
C ILE A 351 15.78 -15.11 14.85
N HIS A 352 15.18 -14.50 15.88
CA HIS A 352 15.81 -14.31 17.19
C HIS A 352 16.02 -15.66 17.89
N VAL A 353 14.99 -16.51 17.97
CA VAL A 353 15.13 -17.87 18.51
C VAL A 353 16.12 -18.68 17.70
N ILE A 354 16.09 -18.55 16.37
CA ILE A 354 17.00 -19.29 15.49
C ILE A 354 18.47 -18.89 15.73
N ARG A 355 18.76 -17.60 15.93
CA ARG A 355 20.15 -17.10 16.11
C ARG A 355 20.64 -17.19 17.56
N GLN A 356 19.78 -16.88 18.52
CA GLN A 356 20.13 -16.63 19.93
C GLN A 356 19.51 -17.66 20.89
N GLY A 357 18.67 -18.58 20.41
CA GLY A 357 17.95 -19.54 21.26
C GLY A 357 16.76 -18.95 22.04
N HIS A 358 16.74 -17.64 22.25
CA HIS A 358 15.68 -16.93 22.98
C HIS A 358 15.18 -15.70 22.19
N CYS A 359 13.92 -15.31 22.42
CA CYS A 359 13.34 -14.13 21.79
C CYS A 359 13.02 -13.05 22.83
N PRO A 360 13.72 -11.90 22.81
CA PRO A 360 13.46 -10.82 23.77
C PRO A 360 12.03 -10.25 23.66
N ILE A 361 11.47 -10.26 22.44
CA ILE A 361 10.11 -9.78 22.16
C ILE A 361 9.06 -10.71 22.76
N SER A 362 9.31 -12.03 22.75
CA SER A 362 8.39 -12.99 23.35
C SER A 362 8.44 -12.94 24.88
N ALA A 363 9.58 -12.56 25.45
CA ALA A 363 9.77 -12.45 26.90
C ALA A 363 9.11 -11.20 27.51
N THR A 364 9.10 -10.06 26.80
CA THR A 364 8.50 -8.82 27.33
C THR A 364 6.99 -8.74 27.16
N ASN A 365 6.42 -9.40 26.14
CA ASN A 365 5.02 -9.19 25.75
C ASN A 365 4.08 -10.36 26.06
N GLY A 366 4.57 -11.45 26.69
CA GLY A 366 3.79 -12.55 27.31
C GLY A 366 2.90 -13.42 26.39
N GLU A 367 2.26 -12.85 25.38
CA GLU A 367 1.22 -13.47 24.55
C GLU A 367 1.45 -13.26 23.04
N GLN A 368 2.38 -12.39 22.64
CA GLN A 368 2.64 -12.10 21.23
C GLN A 368 3.79 -12.95 20.66
N MET A 369 3.43 -13.91 19.80
CA MET A 369 4.41 -14.63 18.98
C MET A 369 5.18 -13.67 18.07
N CYS A 370 6.51 -13.65 18.20
CA CYS A 370 7.38 -12.87 17.33
C CYS A 370 7.38 -13.45 15.90
N GLU A 371 7.09 -12.64 14.89
CA GLU A 371 7.11 -13.05 13.47
C GLU A 371 8.30 -12.46 12.69
N VAL A 372 9.25 -11.85 13.41
CA VAL A 372 10.44 -11.23 12.81
C VAL A 372 11.29 -12.33 12.18
N GLY A 373 11.50 -12.22 10.86
CA GLY A 373 12.23 -13.22 10.09
C GLY A 373 11.60 -14.62 10.04
N SER A 374 10.33 -14.77 10.44
CA SER A 374 9.56 -16.00 10.24
C SER A 374 9.14 -16.14 8.77
N ARG A 375 9.11 -17.38 8.29
CA ARG A 375 8.61 -17.81 6.98
C ARG A 375 7.09 -17.73 6.91
N THR A 376 6.43 -17.99 8.03
CA THR A 376 4.97 -17.84 8.17
C THR A 376 4.64 -16.49 8.80
N ARG A 377 3.72 -15.75 8.19
CA ARG A 377 3.09 -14.55 8.74
C ARG A 377 1.60 -14.75 8.83
N ARG A 378 0.98 -14.38 9.95
CA ARG A 378 -0.47 -14.52 10.10
C ARG A 378 -1.16 -13.16 10.16
N PHE A 379 -2.07 -12.94 9.22
CA PHE A 379 -2.89 -11.74 9.14
C PHE A 379 -4.30 -12.04 9.62
N LEU A 380 -4.85 -11.11 10.39
CA LEU A 380 -6.26 -11.09 10.78
C LEU A 380 -6.97 -10.11 9.87
N VAL A 381 -7.93 -10.59 9.10
CA VAL A 381 -8.60 -9.80 8.07
C VAL A 381 -10.08 -9.87 8.26
N LEU A 382 -10.70 -8.71 8.45
CA LEU A 382 -12.13 -8.58 8.57
C LEU A 382 -12.72 -8.23 7.19
N SER A 383 -13.68 -9.03 6.73
CA SER A 383 -14.34 -8.90 5.44
C SER A 383 -15.87 -8.95 5.57
N GLY A 384 -16.59 -8.70 4.49
CA GLY A 384 -18.05 -8.70 4.45
C GLY A 384 -18.65 -7.34 4.80
N SER A 385 -19.77 -7.34 5.53
CA SER A 385 -20.61 -6.16 5.82
C SER A 385 -20.05 -5.29 6.95
N VAL A 386 -18.74 -5.03 6.92
CA VAL A 386 -17.99 -4.32 7.97
C VAL A 386 -18.55 -2.92 8.24
N LEU A 387 -19.15 -2.28 7.23
CA LEU A 387 -19.77 -0.95 7.33
C LEU A 387 -20.89 -0.88 8.38
N ALA A 388 -21.62 -1.97 8.61
CA ALA A 388 -22.70 -2.01 9.60
C ALA A 388 -22.19 -1.79 11.03
N LEU A 389 -20.90 -2.07 11.29
CA LEU A 389 -20.25 -1.94 12.59
C LEU A 389 -19.19 -0.83 12.62
N TRP A 390 -19.11 -0.01 11.57
CA TRP A 390 -18.00 0.92 11.37
C TRP A 390 -17.82 1.92 12.52
N SER A 391 -18.93 2.53 12.98
CA SER A 391 -18.91 3.50 14.08
C SER A 391 -18.44 2.92 15.41
N GLN A 392 -18.61 1.63 15.61
CA GLN A 392 -18.13 0.91 16.79
C GLN A 392 -16.66 0.50 16.61
N MET A 393 -16.26 0.12 15.40
CA MET A 393 -14.89 -0.23 15.06
C MET A 393 -13.94 0.96 15.14
N GLU A 394 -14.37 2.16 14.74
CA GLU A 394 -13.55 3.39 14.85
C GLU A 394 -13.12 3.71 16.29
N ARG A 395 -13.88 3.25 17.29
CA ARG A 395 -13.54 3.44 18.71
C ARG A 395 -12.45 2.48 19.19
N ILE A 396 -12.36 1.30 18.57
CA ILE A 396 -11.42 0.22 18.92
C ILE A 396 -10.13 0.35 18.11
N LEU A 397 -10.24 0.85 16.88
CA LEU A 397 -9.12 0.97 15.96
C LEU A 397 -8.34 2.27 16.25
N PRO A 398 -7.01 2.20 16.34
CA PRO A 398 -6.17 3.38 16.53
C PRO A 398 -6.31 4.32 15.33
N GLU A 399 -6.38 5.62 15.61
CA GLU A 399 -6.58 6.67 14.60
C GLU A 399 -5.62 6.51 13.40
N GLY A 400 -6.19 6.35 12.20
CA GLY A 400 -5.48 6.55 10.94
C GLY A 400 -4.71 5.38 10.31
N LYS A 401 -4.87 4.11 10.75
CA LYS A 401 -4.13 2.97 10.13
C LYS A 401 -4.98 1.74 9.82
N ILE A 402 -6.14 1.93 9.17
CA ILE A 402 -6.84 0.80 8.56
C ILE A 402 -6.16 0.53 7.21
N GLN A 403 -5.39 -0.55 7.15
CA GLN A 403 -4.77 -1.02 5.91
C GLN A 403 -5.71 -1.99 5.21
N MET A 404 -6.07 -1.68 3.97
CA MET A 404 -6.87 -2.57 3.13
C MET A 404 -5.98 -3.66 2.56
N ILE A 405 -6.52 -4.87 2.49
CA ILE A 405 -5.83 -6.04 1.96
C ILE A 405 -6.71 -6.76 0.96
N ARG A 406 -6.11 -7.16 -0.14
CA ARG A 406 -6.71 -8.03 -1.14
C ARG A 406 -5.90 -9.31 -1.17
N ILE A 407 -6.60 -10.43 -1.09
CA ILE A 407 -5.99 -11.73 -0.95
C ILE A 407 -6.51 -12.62 -2.05
N LYS A 408 -5.61 -13.31 -2.72
CA LYS A 408 -5.92 -14.41 -3.62
C LYS A 408 -5.28 -15.66 -3.03
N THR A 409 -6.07 -16.65 -2.63
CA THR A 409 -5.50 -17.90 -2.13
C THR A 409 -4.82 -18.65 -3.26
N THR A 410 -3.73 -19.35 -2.94
CA THR A 410 -3.15 -20.32 -3.87
C THR A 410 -4.09 -21.52 -4.00
N PRO A 411 -4.37 -22.01 -5.22
CA PRO A 411 -5.20 -23.19 -5.40
C PRO A 411 -4.55 -24.38 -4.69
N THR A 412 -5.31 -25.07 -3.83
CA THR A 412 -4.84 -26.30 -3.21
C THR A 412 -5.05 -27.43 -4.20
N ASN A 413 -3.94 -27.99 -4.72
CA ASN A 413 -3.98 -29.23 -5.50
C ASN A 413 -4.27 -30.41 -4.57
N ASN A 414 -5.51 -30.52 -4.08
CA ASN A 414 -5.98 -31.77 -3.51
C ASN A 414 -6.53 -32.61 -4.66
N LEU A 415 -6.00 -33.83 -4.80
CA LEU A 415 -6.15 -34.74 -5.94
C LEU A 415 -7.59 -35.02 -6.44
N ASN A 416 -8.65 -34.57 -5.75
CA ASN A 416 -10.04 -34.82 -6.14
C ASN A 416 -10.98 -33.60 -6.09
N ASN A 417 -10.49 -32.38 -5.84
CA ASN A 417 -11.34 -31.18 -5.91
C ASN A 417 -10.49 -29.95 -6.29
N GLN A 418 -10.67 -29.43 -7.50
CA GLN A 418 -10.16 -28.12 -7.89
C GLN A 418 -10.87 -27.04 -7.05
N SER A 419 -10.29 -26.68 -5.91
CA SER A 419 -10.75 -25.53 -5.14
C SER A 419 -10.37 -24.26 -5.91
N MET A 420 -11.37 -23.52 -6.37
CA MET A 420 -11.14 -22.24 -7.04
C MET A 420 -10.44 -21.27 -6.08
N PRO A 421 -9.46 -20.46 -6.56
CA PRO A 421 -8.76 -19.50 -5.70
C PRO A 421 -9.75 -18.50 -5.12
N LEU A 422 -9.86 -18.49 -3.79
CA LEU A 422 -10.71 -17.57 -3.04
C LEU A 422 -10.10 -16.17 -3.12
N LYS A 423 -10.94 -15.20 -3.47
CA LYS A 423 -10.59 -13.78 -3.47
C LYS A 423 -11.25 -13.10 -2.28
N ILE A 424 -10.45 -12.66 -1.32
CA ILE A 424 -10.92 -11.98 -0.11
C ILE A 424 -10.48 -10.52 -0.18
N VAL A 425 -11.38 -9.59 0.13
CA VAL A 425 -11.06 -8.17 0.28
C VAL A 425 -11.55 -7.74 1.65
N GLY A 426 -10.67 -7.13 2.44
CA GLY A 426 -10.99 -6.75 3.81
C GLY A 426 -9.99 -5.77 4.39
N CYS A 427 -10.11 -5.53 5.69
CA CYS A 427 -9.19 -4.69 6.45
C CYS A 427 -8.34 -5.52 7.41
N ILE A 428 -7.06 -5.16 7.53
CA ILE A 428 -6.14 -5.79 8.47
C ILE A 428 -6.45 -5.27 9.88
N ILE A 429 -6.67 -6.20 10.80
CA ILE A 429 -6.90 -5.90 12.21
C ILE A 429 -5.61 -6.12 13.01
N PRO A 430 -5.11 -5.11 13.74
CA PRO A 430 -4.00 -5.30 14.66
C PRO A 430 -4.34 -6.31 15.76
N ARG A 431 -3.42 -7.23 16.08
CA ARG A 431 -3.64 -8.28 17.10
C ARG A 431 -4.07 -7.74 18.46
N ARG A 432 -3.53 -6.59 18.87
CA ARG A 432 -3.91 -5.91 20.12
C ARG A 432 -5.40 -5.60 20.23
N CYS A 433 -6.08 -5.37 19.10
CA CYS A 433 -7.50 -5.04 19.05
C CYS A 433 -8.37 -6.31 18.89
N LEU A 434 -7.78 -7.50 18.76
CA LEU A 434 -8.51 -8.73 18.44
C LEU A 434 -9.53 -9.08 19.53
N HIS A 435 -9.14 -9.00 20.79
CA HIS A 435 -10.01 -9.38 21.90
C HIS A 435 -11.25 -8.47 21.97
N GLU A 436 -11.05 -7.16 21.96
CA GLU A 436 -12.14 -6.18 21.96
C GLU A 436 -13.04 -6.29 20.71
N LEU A 437 -12.44 -6.52 19.54
CA LEU A 437 -13.18 -6.70 18.30
C LEU A 437 -14.02 -7.97 18.32
N VAL A 438 -13.48 -9.10 18.79
CA VAL A 438 -14.23 -10.36 18.90
C VAL A 438 -15.40 -10.18 19.86
N HIS A 439 -15.18 -9.58 21.02
CA HIS A 439 -16.26 -9.30 21.98
C HIS A 439 -17.35 -8.39 21.38
N LEU A 440 -16.97 -7.36 20.62
CA LEU A 440 -17.92 -6.50 19.89
C LEU A 440 -18.73 -7.28 18.85
N LEU A 441 -18.06 -8.13 18.06
CA LEU A 441 -18.68 -8.94 17.02
C LEU A 441 -19.63 -9.97 17.62
N GLU A 442 -19.24 -10.63 18.71
CA GLU A 442 -20.08 -11.59 19.42
C GLU A 442 -21.35 -10.93 19.98
N LYS A 443 -21.21 -9.78 20.67
CA LYS A 443 -22.35 -9.01 21.19
C LYS A 443 -23.30 -8.52 20.11
N SER A 444 -22.77 -8.21 18.92
CA SER A 444 -23.56 -7.69 17.79
C SER A 444 -24.11 -8.79 16.88
N SER A 445 -23.72 -10.05 17.12
CA SER A 445 -24.11 -11.20 16.30
C SER A 445 -25.26 -12.00 16.92
N VAL A 446 -26.17 -12.48 16.08
CA VAL A 446 -27.23 -13.44 16.46
C VAL A 446 -26.71 -14.87 16.41
N LYS A 447 -25.80 -15.14 15.47
CA LYS A 447 -25.15 -16.45 15.28
C LYS A 447 -23.69 -16.23 14.92
N ASN A 448 -22.82 -17.07 15.47
CA ASN A 448 -21.44 -17.18 15.01
C ASN A 448 -21.09 -18.66 14.76
N TYR A 449 -20.29 -18.92 13.73
CA TYR A 449 -19.84 -20.27 13.39
C TYR A 449 -18.50 -20.21 12.65
N PHE A 450 -17.78 -21.34 12.63
CA PHE A 450 -16.56 -21.48 11.85
C PHE A 450 -16.88 -22.08 10.49
N LYS A 451 -16.34 -21.49 9.42
CA LYS A 451 -16.38 -22.07 8.08
C LYS A 451 -15.24 -23.10 8.01
N SER A 452 -15.55 -24.35 7.69
CA SER A 452 -14.53 -25.34 7.38
C SER A 452 -13.75 -24.89 6.13
N ALA A 453 -12.43 -25.02 6.19
CA ALA A 453 -11.51 -24.63 5.12
C ALA A 453 -11.74 -25.43 3.84
#